data_AF-A0AA37W498-F1
#
_entry.id   AF-A0AA37W498-F1
#
_cell.length_a   1.000
_cell.length_b   1.000
_cell.length_c   1.000
_cell.angle_alpha   90.00
_cell.angle_beta   90.00
_cell.angle_gamma   90.00
#
_symmetry.space_group_name_H-M   'P 1'
#
loop_
_entity.id
_entity.type
_entity.pdbx_description
1 polymer ?
#
loop_
_entity_poly.entity_id
_entity_poly.type
_entity_poly.pdbx_seq_one_letter_code
_entity_poly.pdbx_strand_id
1 'polypeptide(L)'
;MDILKDIASCREVIKTTSGKRLALIYHLNIKDSVGYESWLKATMNGAGGKRLFRIKPDPVAREGMLLDEIVIDEFTSYKAAFDCLEHHCETLAQVCAECSILCVEPEPPVRFKIVRAISGIVRLFKGVNENRTPPARWKAENTAVWPDEQQMTVARAQNPDDPLYVYNLNKYKPMADYQGAAESAKPISGVEAYNRYAKIAGFELLRRGAYPVYGGKPICLISRQEDCMLADNWDHFVFVRYPQRRNLLAVIESDEFHQGEVHRDAGLERVAIFMAQHAE
;
A
#
# COMPACT_ATOMS: atom_id res chain seq x y z
N MET A 1 -10.25 -17.41 16.54
CA MET A 1 -11.16 -16.73 15.61
C MET A 1 -11.16 -17.49 14.29
N ASP A 2 -12.33 -17.72 13.73
CA ASP A 2 -12.56 -18.63 12.60
C ASP A 2 -12.59 -17.83 11.29
N ILE A 3 -11.61 -18.05 10.41
CA ILE A 3 -11.49 -17.35 9.11
C ILE A 3 -12.79 -17.48 8.30
N LEU A 4 -13.52 -18.61 8.41
CA LEU A 4 -14.79 -18.81 7.73
C LEU A 4 -15.88 -17.86 8.22
N LYS A 5 -15.88 -17.52 9.51
CA LYS A 5 -16.82 -16.53 10.09
C LYS A 5 -16.55 -15.14 9.53
N ASP A 6 -15.30 -14.75 9.42
CA ASP A 6 -14.91 -13.44 8.88
C ASP A 6 -15.20 -13.35 7.38
N ILE A 7 -15.00 -14.44 6.63
CA ILE A 7 -15.41 -14.56 5.23
C ILE A 7 -16.92 -14.31 5.09
N ALA A 8 -17.74 -14.97 5.92
CA ALA A 8 -19.19 -14.78 5.89
C ALA A 8 -19.59 -13.33 6.22
N SER A 9 -18.95 -12.72 7.22
CA SER A 9 -19.17 -11.30 7.57
C SER A 9 -18.82 -10.36 6.41
N CYS A 10 -17.65 -10.56 5.79
CA CYS A 10 -17.25 -9.78 4.63
C CYS A 10 -18.18 -9.95 3.44
N ARG A 11 -18.71 -11.17 3.20
CA ARG A 11 -19.72 -11.40 2.16
C ARG A 11 -20.95 -10.53 2.37
N GLU A 12 -21.44 -10.38 3.60
CA GLU A 12 -22.60 -9.53 3.89
C GLU A 12 -22.31 -8.04 3.69
N VAL A 13 -21.16 -7.55 4.16
CA VAL A 13 -20.73 -6.15 3.90
C VAL A 13 -20.69 -5.88 2.39
N ILE A 14 -20.15 -6.82 1.63
CA ILE A 14 -19.92 -6.65 0.20
C ILE A 14 -21.19 -6.81 -0.64
N LYS A 15 -22.22 -7.55 -0.21
CA LYS A 15 -23.53 -7.57 -0.90
C LYS A 15 -24.13 -6.18 -1.10
N THR A 16 -23.79 -5.24 -0.21
CA THR A 16 -24.26 -3.84 -0.29
C THR A 16 -23.41 -2.97 -1.21
N THR A 17 -22.31 -3.50 -1.74
CA THR A 17 -21.39 -2.79 -2.64
C THR A 17 -21.65 -3.14 -4.10
N SER A 18 -21.44 -2.17 -5.00
CA SER A 18 -21.76 -2.27 -6.43
C SER A 18 -20.57 -2.66 -7.32
N GLY A 19 -19.42 -2.98 -6.70
CA GLY A 19 -18.18 -3.27 -7.41
C GLY A 19 -18.22 -4.59 -8.18
N LYS A 20 -17.45 -4.64 -9.27
CA LYS A 20 -17.38 -5.81 -10.18
C LYS A 20 -16.13 -6.65 -9.97
N ARG A 21 -15.07 -6.12 -9.34
CA ARG A 21 -13.77 -6.77 -9.17
C ARG A 21 -13.33 -6.64 -7.72
N LEU A 22 -12.66 -7.65 -7.19
CA LEU A 22 -12.11 -7.62 -5.83
C LEU A 22 -10.62 -7.93 -5.89
N ALA A 23 -9.83 -7.16 -5.17
CA ALA A 23 -8.47 -7.55 -4.85
C ALA A 23 -8.43 -8.13 -3.42
N LEU A 24 -7.78 -9.27 -3.28
CA LEU A 24 -7.41 -9.84 -1.99
C LEU A 24 -5.93 -9.53 -1.75
N ILE A 25 -5.67 -8.75 -0.70
CA ILE A 25 -4.31 -8.42 -0.28
C ILE A 25 -3.96 -9.19 0.98
N TYR A 26 -3.17 -10.24 0.80
CA TYR A 26 -2.72 -11.12 1.87
C TYR A 26 -1.50 -10.50 2.54
N HIS A 27 -1.51 -10.42 3.86
CA HIS A 27 -0.39 -10.04 4.72
C HIS A 27 -0.04 -11.26 5.56
N LEU A 28 1.11 -11.88 5.27
CA LEU A 28 1.42 -13.24 5.69
C LEU A 28 2.63 -13.29 6.62
N ASN A 29 2.50 -14.00 7.73
CA ASN A 29 3.59 -14.52 8.53
C ASN A 29 3.63 -16.05 8.32
N ILE A 30 4.67 -16.54 7.66
CA ILE A 30 4.76 -17.90 7.12
C ILE A 30 5.55 -18.79 8.08
N LYS A 31 4.95 -19.91 8.51
CA LYS A 31 5.59 -20.89 9.40
C LYS A 31 5.97 -22.21 8.70
N ASP A 32 5.35 -22.50 7.55
CA ASP A 32 5.69 -23.65 6.70
C ASP A 32 5.89 -23.17 5.26
N SER A 33 7.17 -23.00 4.87
CA SER A 33 7.54 -22.53 3.55
C SER A 33 7.20 -23.52 2.44
N VAL A 34 7.25 -24.83 2.70
CA VAL A 34 6.97 -25.86 1.68
C VAL A 34 5.47 -25.94 1.39
N GLY A 35 4.66 -25.90 2.45
CA GLY A 35 3.22 -25.78 2.33
C GLY A 35 2.80 -24.47 1.66
N TYR A 36 3.45 -23.35 2.01
CA TYR A 36 3.19 -22.04 1.40
C TYR A 36 3.43 -22.03 -0.11
N GLU A 37 4.55 -22.60 -0.59
CA GLU A 37 4.82 -22.73 -2.03
C GLU A 37 3.77 -23.58 -2.75
N SER A 38 3.24 -24.61 -2.07
CA SER A 38 2.16 -25.43 -2.60
C SER A 38 0.84 -24.65 -2.68
N TRP A 39 0.53 -23.85 -1.66
CA TRP A 39 -0.61 -22.93 -1.64
C TRP A 39 -0.52 -21.87 -2.73
N LEU A 40 0.66 -21.26 -2.93
CA LEU A 40 0.91 -20.31 -3.99
C LEU A 40 0.58 -20.92 -5.36
N LYS A 41 1.07 -22.11 -5.65
CA LYS A 41 0.82 -22.81 -6.93
C LYS A 41 -0.66 -23.17 -7.11
N ALA A 42 -1.34 -23.61 -6.05
CA ALA A 42 -2.75 -23.99 -6.11
C ALA A 42 -3.65 -22.78 -6.41
N THR A 43 -3.38 -21.64 -5.76
CA THR A 43 -4.16 -20.41 -5.91
C THR A 43 -3.93 -19.69 -7.24
N MET A 44 -2.77 -19.88 -7.88
CA MET A 44 -2.48 -19.31 -9.21
C MET A 44 -3.33 -19.86 -10.35
N ASN A 45 -3.91 -21.05 -10.18
CA ASN A 45 -4.57 -21.82 -11.23
C ASN A 45 -6.11 -21.89 -11.08
N GLY A 46 -6.70 -21.10 -10.19
CA GLY A 46 -8.12 -21.18 -9.81
C GLY A 46 -9.01 -20.00 -10.27
N ALA A 47 -10.23 -20.36 -10.72
CA ALA A 47 -11.49 -19.59 -10.73
C ALA A 47 -11.52 -18.10 -11.17
N GLY A 48 -10.54 -17.60 -11.93
CA GLY A 48 -10.60 -16.26 -12.55
C GLY A 48 -9.94 -15.14 -11.74
N GLY A 49 -9.03 -15.49 -10.83
CA GLY A 49 -8.08 -14.58 -10.20
C GLY A 49 -6.76 -14.44 -10.97
N LYS A 50 -6.05 -13.34 -10.74
CA LYS A 50 -4.69 -13.12 -11.23
C LYS A 50 -3.83 -12.55 -10.10
N ARG A 51 -2.72 -13.21 -9.80
CA ARG A 51 -1.67 -12.63 -8.96
C ARG A 51 -0.96 -11.50 -9.68
N LEU A 52 -1.02 -10.32 -9.08
CA LEU A 52 -0.42 -9.11 -9.61
C LEU A 52 0.95 -8.85 -8.98
N PHE A 53 1.07 -9.07 -7.68
CA PHE A 53 2.28 -8.77 -6.94
C PHE A 53 2.55 -9.80 -5.84
N ARG A 54 3.83 -10.08 -5.65
CA ARG A 54 4.43 -10.74 -4.49
C ARG A 54 5.56 -9.86 -4.01
N ILE A 55 5.48 -9.37 -2.78
CA ILE A 55 6.49 -8.46 -2.23
C ILE A 55 6.89 -8.91 -0.83
N LYS A 56 8.17 -8.75 -0.53
CA LYS A 56 8.75 -8.99 0.78
C LYS A 56 8.91 -7.64 1.50
N PRO A 57 8.12 -7.37 2.55
CA PRO A 57 8.29 -6.16 3.35
C PRO A 57 9.69 -6.08 3.97
N ASP A 58 10.15 -4.86 4.19
CA ASP A 58 11.33 -4.60 5.00
C ASP A 58 11.13 -5.22 6.40
N PRO A 59 12.19 -5.76 7.03
CA PRO A 59 12.09 -6.48 8.30
C PRO A 59 11.94 -5.51 9.49
N VAL A 60 10.85 -4.75 9.49
CA VAL A 60 10.47 -3.81 10.53
C VAL A 60 9.02 -4.07 10.93
N ALA A 61 8.82 -4.41 12.21
CA ALA A 61 7.48 -4.60 12.73
C ALA A 61 6.72 -3.27 12.74
N ARG A 62 5.42 -3.31 12.46
CA ARG A 62 4.56 -2.12 12.43
C ARG A 62 3.29 -2.46 13.21
N GLU A 63 3.07 -1.77 14.33
CA GLU A 63 1.99 -2.03 15.32
C GLU A 63 1.80 -3.54 15.61
N GLY A 64 2.92 -4.25 15.89
CA GLY A 64 2.89 -5.67 16.24
C GLY A 64 2.81 -6.65 15.07
N MET A 65 2.68 -6.17 13.82
CA MET A 65 2.69 -7.06 12.64
C MET A 65 4.12 -7.36 12.18
N LEU A 66 4.48 -8.65 12.15
CA LEU A 66 5.68 -9.17 11.49
C LEU A 66 5.26 -9.90 10.21
N LEU A 67 5.69 -9.40 9.06
CA LEU A 67 5.28 -9.90 7.75
C LEU A 67 6.48 -10.49 6.99
N ASP A 68 6.29 -11.69 6.46
CA ASP A 68 7.24 -12.32 5.54
C ASP A 68 6.93 -11.95 4.10
N GLU A 69 5.65 -11.92 3.73
CA GLU A 69 5.23 -11.60 2.36
C GLU A 69 3.86 -10.89 2.31
N ILE A 70 3.71 -9.98 1.35
CA ILE A 70 2.42 -9.44 0.93
C ILE A 70 2.13 -9.92 -0.48
N VAL A 71 0.93 -10.49 -0.68
CA VAL A 71 0.47 -10.99 -1.98
C VAL A 71 -0.77 -10.21 -2.40
N ILE A 72 -0.82 -9.76 -3.66
CA ILE A 72 -1.96 -9.02 -4.21
C ILE A 72 -2.53 -9.83 -5.38
N ASP A 73 -3.71 -10.41 -5.16
CA ASP A 73 -4.47 -11.14 -6.18
C ASP A 73 -5.72 -10.35 -6.56
N GLU A 74 -5.96 -10.14 -7.87
CA GLU A 74 -7.17 -9.49 -8.39
C GLU A 74 -8.10 -10.51 -9.04
N PHE A 75 -9.38 -10.45 -8.70
CA PHE A 75 -10.43 -11.32 -9.22
C PHE A 75 -11.43 -10.54 -10.07
N THR A 76 -11.95 -11.21 -11.11
CA THR A 76 -12.95 -10.64 -12.03
C THR A 76 -14.34 -10.48 -11.42
N SER A 77 -14.59 -11.06 -10.23
CA SER A 77 -15.82 -10.93 -9.47
C SER A 77 -15.63 -11.23 -7.98
N TYR A 78 -16.56 -10.76 -7.16
CA TYR A 78 -16.59 -11.04 -5.71
C TYR A 78 -16.78 -12.51 -5.43
N LYS A 79 -17.67 -13.15 -6.20
CA LYS A 79 -17.92 -14.59 -6.11
C LYS A 79 -16.63 -15.37 -6.34
N ALA A 80 -15.89 -15.09 -7.42
CA ALA A 80 -14.63 -15.76 -7.71
C ALA A 80 -13.59 -15.61 -6.58
N ALA A 81 -13.48 -14.41 -6.00
CA ALA A 81 -12.56 -14.16 -4.90
C ALA A 81 -12.93 -14.97 -3.65
N PHE A 82 -14.21 -14.96 -3.26
CA PHE A 82 -14.65 -15.69 -2.07
C PHE A 82 -14.66 -17.19 -2.25
N ASP A 83 -15.05 -17.71 -3.42
CA ASP A 83 -14.99 -19.14 -3.71
C ASP A 83 -13.53 -19.63 -3.64
N CYS A 84 -12.57 -18.85 -4.15
CA CYS A 84 -11.14 -19.12 -4.03
C CYS A 84 -10.69 -19.12 -2.55
N LEU A 85 -11.11 -18.09 -1.80
CA LEU A 85 -10.73 -17.96 -0.41
C LEU A 85 -11.30 -19.09 0.46
N GLU A 86 -12.57 -19.45 0.31
CA GLU A 86 -13.20 -20.56 1.01
C GLU A 86 -12.51 -21.89 0.70
N HIS A 87 -12.16 -22.11 -0.56
CA HIS A 87 -11.49 -23.34 -0.98
C HIS A 87 -10.07 -23.51 -0.41
N HIS A 88 -9.37 -22.40 -0.14
CA HIS A 88 -7.95 -22.42 0.25
C HIS A 88 -7.66 -21.90 1.67
N CYS A 89 -8.67 -21.44 2.41
CA CYS A 89 -8.48 -20.81 3.72
C CYS A 89 -7.90 -21.77 4.78
N GLU A 90 -8.28 -23.04 4.78
CA GLU A 90 -7.75 -24.03 5.72
C GLU A 90 -6.27 -24.30 5.48
N THR A 91 -5.87 -24.49 4.22
CA THR A 91 -4.46 -24.65 3.85
C THR A 91 -3.67 -23.40 4.21
N LEU A 92 -4.21 -22.21 3.96
CA LEU A 92 -3.56 -20.95 4.34
C LEU A 92 -3.34 -20.85 5.86
N ALA A 93 -4.35 -21.23 6.66
CA ALA A 93 -4.25 -21.25 8.12
C ALA A 93 -3.24 -22.28 8.66
N GLN A 94 -3.00 -23.36 7.91
CA GLN A 94 -2.01 -24.37 8.27
C GLN A 94 -0.58 -23.89 7.99
N VAL A 95 -0.36 -23.09 6.94
CA VAL A 95 0.99 -22.67 6.52
C VAL A 95 1.45 -21.34 7.11
N CYS A 96 0.52 -20.52 7.60
CA CYS A 96 0.81 -19.23 8.25
C CYS A 96 0.71 -19.32 9.77
N ALA A 97 1.61 -18.64 10.49
CA ALA A 97 1.41 -18.35 11.91
C ALA A 97 0.33 -17.28 12.07
N GLU A 98 0.40 -16.24 11.23
CA GLU A 98 -0.56 -15.13 11.21
C GLU A 98 -0.89 -14.78 9.76
N CYS A 99 -2.15 -14.42 9.52
CA CYS A 99 -2.64 -14.06 8.20
C CYS A 99 -3.78 -13.05 8.33
N SER A 100 -3.65 -11.96 7.58
CA SER A 100 -4.67 -10.92 7.44
C SER A 100 -4.89 -10.63 5.96
N ILE A 101 -6.15 -10.60 5.52
CA ILE A 101 -6.52 -10.39 4.12
C ILE A 101 -7.37 -9.14 4.04
N LEU A 102 -6.83 -8.09 3.40
CA LEU A 102 -7.56 -6.87 3.12
C LEU A 102 -8.29 -7.02 1.79
N CYS A 103 -9.60 -6.93 1.82
CA CYS A 103 -10.46 -6.89 0.65
C CYS A 103 -10.52 -5.45 0.13
N VAL A 104 -10.14 -5.26 -1.13
CA VAL A 104 -10.07 -3.93 -1.77
C VAL A 104 -10.86 -3.92 -3.07
N GLU A 105 -11.70 -2.91 -3.25
CA GLU A 105 -12.27 -2.57 -4.56
C GLU A 105 -11.19 -1.86 -5.40
N PRO A 106 -10.63 -2.49 -6.45
CA PRO A 106 -9.50 -1.95 -7.17
C PRO A 106 -9.92 -0.85 -8.13
N GLU A 107 -9.10 0.19 -8.23
CA GLU A 107 -9.29 1.24 -9.22
C GLU A 107 -9.17 0.68 -10.66
N PRO A 108 -9.74 1.37 -11.67
CA PRO A 108 -9.65 0.93 -13.06
C PRO A 108 -8.18 0.80 -13.53
N PRO A 109 -7.76 -0.34 -14.13
CA PRO A 109 -6.35 -0.56 -14.52
C PRO A 109 -5.83 0.45 -15.53
N VAL A 110 -6.73 1.05 -16.31
CA VAL A 110 -6.41 2.10 -17.29
C VAL A 110 -5.75 3.31 -16.62
N ARG A 111 -6.12 3.63 -15.37
CA ARG A 111 -5.51 4.73 -14.60
C ARG A 111 -4.00 4.53 -14.46
N PHE A 112 -3.57 3.36 -14.00
CA PHE A 112 -2.14 3.07 -13.78
C PHE A 112 -1.36 2.97 -15.10
N LYS A 113 -2.00 2.52 -16.19
CA LYS A 113 -1.39 2.56 -17.53
C LYS A 113 -1.17 3.99 -18.02
N ILE A 114 -2.13 4.89 -17.81
CA ILE A 114 -2.01 6.31 -18.15
C ILE A 114 -0.89 6.96 -17.32
N VAL A 115 -0.88 6.74 -16.01
CA VAL A 115 0.15 7.31 -15.12
C VAL A 115 1.55 6.82 -15.53
N ARG A 116 1.71 5.55 -15.88
CA ARG A 116 2.98 5.01 -16.41
C ARG A 116 3.39 5.70 -17.72
N ALA A 117 2.44 5.92 -18.65
CA ALA A 117 2.73 6.62 -19.89
C ALA A 117 3.17 8.08 -19.64
N ILE A 118 2.48 8.78 -18.73
CA ILE A 118 2.85 10.13 -18.29
C ILE A 118 4.25 10.12 -17.66
N SER A 119 4.58 9.14 -16.81
CA SER A 119 5.94 8.99 -16.25
C SER A 119 6.99 8.89 -17.36
N GLY A 120 6.74 8.10 -18.41
CA GLY A 120 7.64 7.99 -19.55
C GLY A 120 7.90 9.34 -20.25
N ILE A 121 6.84 10.12 -20.46
CA ILE A 121 6.94 11.46 -21.07
C ILE A 121 7.68 12.43 -20.14
N VAL A 122 7.31 12.48 -18.85
CA VAL A 122 7.95 13.37 -17.87
C VAL A 122 9.44 13.07 -17.75
N ARG A 123 9.84 11.79 -17.76
CA ARG A 123 11.25 11.40 -17.74
C ARG A 123 12.01 11.85 -18.99
N LEU A 124 11.37 11.82 -20.16
CA LEU A 124 12.00 12.25 -21.40
C LEU A 124 12.39 13.73 -21.38
N PHE A 125 11.54 14.58 -20.79
CA PHE A 125 11.74 16.04 -20.81
C PHE A 125 12.30 16.64 -19.52
N LYS A 126 12.04 16.01 -18.38
CA LYS A 126 12.34 16.52 -17.03
C LYS A 126 12.92 15.45 -16.10
N GLY A 127 13.46 14.38 -16.66
CA GLY A 127 13.99 13.24 -15.90
C GLY A 127 15.11 13.63 -14.94
N VAL A 128 15.09 13.05 -13.75
CA VAL A 128 16.17 13.15 -12.76
C VAL A 128 16.73 11.75 -12.53
N ASN A 129 18.04 11.60 -12.70
CA ASN A 129 18.74 10.34 -12.42
C ASN A 129 19.42 10.43 -11.05
N GLU A 130 19.15 9.45 -10.19
CA GLU A 130 19.69 9.42 -8.83
C GLU A 130 20.90 8.48 -8.76
N ASN A 131 22.09 9.03 -8.90
CA ASN A 131 23.34 8.25 -8.83
C ASN A 131 24.08 8.42 -7.49
N ARG A 132 23.62 9.35 -6.65
CA ARG A 132 24.26 9.69 -5.37
C ARG A 132 23.60 8.94 -4.22
N THR A 133 24.35 8.72 -3.15
CA THR A 133 23.80 8.32 -1.86
C THR A 133 22.97 9.47 -1.32
N PRO A 134 21.66 9.31 -1.11
CA PRO A 134 20.83 10.37 -0.55
C PRO A 134 21.27 10.70 0.88
N PRO A 135 21.18 11.97 1.29
CA PRO A 135 21.44 12.35 2.67
C PRO A 135 20.44 11.63 3.61
N ALA A 136 20.84 11.47 4.87
CA ALA A 136 20.01 10.81 5.89
C ALA A 136 19.47 11.87 6.88
N ARG A 137 18.72 12.85 6.39
CA ARG A 137 18.21 13.97 7.20
C ARG A 137 16.73 13.85 7.54
N TRP A 138 16.01 12.91 6.91
CA TRP A 138 14.60 12.65 7.20
C TRP A 138 14.31 12.60 8.70
N LYS A 139 13.36 13.44 9.11
CA LYS A 139 12.73 13.40 10.43
C LYS A 139 11.25 13.69 10.21
N ALA A 140 10.41 12.86 10.78
CA ALA A 140 8.97 13.07 10.78
C ALA A 140 8.51 13.51 12.18
N GLU A 141 7.98 14.72 12.29
CA GLU A 141 7.34 15.16 13.54
C GLU A 141 6.02 14.40 13.78
N ASN A 142 5.32 14.04 12.69
CA ASN A 142 4.06 13.32 12.73
C ASN A 142 4.20 11.89 12.18
N THR A 143 4.63 10.95 13.03
CA THR A 143 4.81 9.53 12.67
C THR A 143 3.50 8.76 12.47
N ALA A 144 2.35 9.37 12.80
CA ALA A 144 1.04 8.78 12.52
C ALA A 144 0.76 8.76 11.01
N VAL A 145 1.30 9.72 10.26
CA VAL A 145 1.16 9.76 8.80
C VAL A 145 2.46 9.44 8.12
N TRP A 146 3.63 9.72 8.67
CA TRP A 146 4.93 9.51 8.03
C TRP A 146 5.68 8.26 8.53
N PRO A 147 6.62 7.69 7.74
CA PRO A 147 7.46 6.61 8.24
C PRO A 147 8.35 7.11 9.39
N ASP A 148 8.41 6.34 10.46
CA ASP A 148 9.22 6.65 11.63
C ASP A 148 10.72 6.42 11.39
N GLU A 149 11.54 6.77 12.37
CA GLU A 149 13.00 6.62 12.29
C GLU A 149 13.44 5.16 12.15
N GLN A 150 12.73 4.20 12.75
CA GLN A 150 13.07 2.78 12.64
C GLN A 150 12.81 2.27 11.23
N GLN A 151 11.65 2.58 10.65
CA GLN A 151 11.33 2.26 9.26
C GLN A 151 12.39 2.86 8.31
N MET A 152 12.77 4.11 8.54
CA MET A 152 13.77 4.79 7.69
C MET A 152 15.19 4.26 7.90
N THR A 153 15.54 3.80 9.10
CA THR A 153 16.82 3.15 9.38
C THR A 153 16.91 1.81 8.66
N VAL A 154 15.88 0.96 8.79
CA VAL A 154 15.83 -0.32 8.07
C VAL A 154 15.82 -0.09 6.57
N ALA A 155 15.07 0.90 6.09
CA ALA A 155 15.00 1.22 4.68
C ALA A 155 16.37 1.61 4.11
N ARG A 156 17.16 2.42 4.83
CA ARG A 156 18.52 2.81 4.41
C ARG A 156 19.55 1.68 4.49
N ALA A 157 19.31 0.67 5.32
CA ALA A 157 20.17 -0.50 5.43
C ALA A 157 19.96 -1.52 4.29
N GLN A 158 18.82 -1.45 3.58
CA GLN A 158 18.58 -2.28 2.39
C GLN A 158 19.41 -1.78 1.20
N ASN A 159 19.55 -2.63 0.17
CA ASN A 159 20.25 -2.28 -1.05
C ASN A 159 19.58 -1.08 -1.76
N PRO A 160 20.32 0.04 -1.98
CA PRO A 160 19.76 1.24 -2.61
C PRO A 160 19.40 1.06 -4.09
N ASP A 161 19.97 0.06 -4.76
CA ASP A 161 19.80 -0.17 -6.20
C ASP A 161 18.65 -1.11 -6.56
N ASP A 162 18.09 -1.80 -5.56
CA ASP A 162 16.97 -2.71 -5.78
C ASP A 162 15.65 -1.94 -5.96
N PRO A 163 14.73 -2.44 -6.80
CA PRO A 163 13.39 -1.88 -6.90
C PRO A 163 12.68 -1.87 -5.55
N LEU A 164 11.92 -0.80 -5.31
CA LEU A 164 11.14 -0.63 -4.10
C LEU A 164 9.67 -0.48 -4.45
N TYR A 165 8.83 -1.05 -3.61
CA TYR A 165 7.41 -0.80 -3.56
C TYR A 165 7.04 -0.16 -2.21
N VAL A 166 6.16 0.82 -2.24
CA VAL A 166 5.61 1.45 -1.04
C VAL A 166 4.10 1.26 -1.06
N TYR A 167 3.64 0.53 -0.05
CA TYR A 167 2.24 0.28 0.27
C TYR A 167 1.79 1.32 1.28
N ASN A 168 0.71 2.05 0.98
CA ASN A 168 0.07 2.94 1.93
C ASN A 168 -1.42 2.62 2.06
N LEU A 169 -1.91 2.52 3.29
CA LEU A 169 -3.34 2.70 3.60
C LEU A 169 -3.52 4.05 4.26
N ASN A 170 -4.33 4.90 3.65
CA ASN A 170 -4.56 6.26 4.10
C ASN A 170 -5.91 6.37 4.80
N LYS A 171 -5.91 6.99 5.98
CA LYS A 171 -7.11 7.51 6.64
C LYS A 171 -7.14 9.02 6.46
N TYR A 172 -8.17 9.55 5.81
CA TYR A 172 -8.34 10.99 5.62
C TYR A 172 -9.04 11.61 6.83
N LYS A 173 -8.63 12.82 7.20
CA LYS A 173 -9.44 13.63 8.11
C LYS A 173 -10.73 14.06 7.42
N PRO A 174 -11.86 14.17 8.14
CA PRO A 174 -13.09 14.74 7.59
C PRO A 174 -12.88 16.17 7.06
N MET A 175 -12.09 16.97 7.80
CA MET A 175 -11.68 18.32 7.44
C MET A 175 -10.16 18.43 7.56
N ALA A 176 -9.52 19.12 6.61
CA ALA A 176 -8.09 19.34 6.68
C ALA A 176 -7.72 20.31 7.80
N ASP A 177 -6.64 20.03 8.51
CA ASP A 177 -6.15 20.83 9.63
C ASP A 177 -4.75 21.38 9.33
N TYR A 178 -4.69 22.62 8.85
CA TYR A 178 -3.44 23.34 8.62
C TYR A 178 -3.07 24.11 9.89
N GLN A 179 -2.32 23.49 10.78
CA GLN A 179 -1.91 24.11 12.05
C GLN A 179 -1.21 25.46 11.81
N GLY A 180 -1.91 26.56 12.09
CA GLY A 180 -1.35 27.92 12.01
C GLY A 180 -1.26 28.57 10.63
N ALA A 181 -1.76 27.94 9.56
CA ALA A 181 -1.91 28.65 8.28
C ALA A 181 -3.08 29.64 8.41
N ALA A 182 -2.79 30.94 8.27
CA ALA A 182 -3.73 32.04 8.48
C ALA A 182 -5.15 31.73 7.96
N GLU A 183 -6.16 32.01 8.80
CA GLU A 183 -7.60 31.73 8.69
C GLU A 183 -8.32 32.23 7.42
N SER A 184 -7.60 32.60 6.36
CA SER A 184 -8.14 33.25 5.17
C SER A 184 -8.50 32.31 4.00
N ALA A 185 -8.38 30.99 4.16
CA ALA A 185 -8.77 30.03 3.11
C ALA A 185 -10.06 29.28 3.50
N LYS A 186 -10.97 29.12 2.53
CA LYS A 186 -12.17 28.28 2.67
C LYS A 186 -11.77 26.89 3.19
N PRO A 187 -12.46 26.35 4.22
CA PRO A 187 -12.16 25.02 4.73
C PRO A 187 -12.30 23.98 3.61
N ILE A 188 -11.36 23.03 3.58
CA ILE A 188 -11.31 21.94 2.60
C ILE A 188 -11.26 20.59 3.32
N SER A 189 -11.78 19.56 2.68
CA SER A 189 -11.72 18.18 3.19
C SER A 189 -10.29 17.65 3.25
N GLY A 190 -10.05 16.62 4.07
CA GLY A 190 -8.74 15.97 4.14
C GLY A 190 -8.32 15.33 2.81
N VAL A 191 -9.29 14.80 2.04
CA VAL A 191 -9.06 14.29 0.68
C VAL A 191 -8.57 15.38 -0.27
N GLU A 192 -9.16 16.58 -0.22
CA GLU A 192 -8.72 17.71 -1.04
C GLU A 192 -7.32 18.18 -0.67
N ALA A 193 -6.97 18.20 0.62
CA ALA A 193 -5.62 18.50 1.08
C ALA A 193 -4.63 17.43 0.58
N TYR A 194 -4.94 16.15 0.78
CA TYR A 194 -4.10 15.06 0.29
C TYR A 194 -3.93 15.09 -1.24
N ASN A 195 -4.95 15.49 -1.99
CA ASN A 195 -4.84 15.67 -3.45
C ASN A 195 -3.89 16.80 -3.84
N ARG A 196 -3.71 17.85 -3.01
CA ARG A 196 -2.68 18.87 -3.23
C ARG A 196 -1.28 18.27 -3.02
N TYR A 197 -1.09 17.53 -1.93
CA TYR A 197 0.15 16.76 -1.69
C TYR A 197 0.45 15.82 -2.88
N ALA A 198 -0.52 15.03 -3.31
CA ALA A 198 -0.36 14.03 -4.35
C ALA A 198 0.03 14.64 -5.72
N LYS A 199 -0.35 15.89 -6.00
CA LYS A 199 0.10 16.61 -7.21
C LYS A 199 1.58 16.97 -7.13
N ILE A 200 2.02 17.51 -5.99
CA ILE A 200 3.40 17.92 -5.76
C ILE A 200 4.30 16.69 -5.72
N ALA A 201 4.06 15.78 -4.78
CA ALA A 201 4.82 14.54 -4.64
C ALA A 201 4.71 13.67 -5.89
N GLY A 202 3.54 13.59 -6.53
CA GLY A 202 3.36 12.81 -7.75
C GLY A 202 4.26 13.26 -8.89
N PHE A 203 4.43 14.56 -9.09
CA PHE A 203 5.35 15.06 -10.11
C PHE A 203 6.80 14.66 -9.81
N GLU A 204 7.21 14.76 -8.53
CA GLU A 204 8.53 14.37 -8.03
C GLU A 204 8.85 12.89 -8.23
N LEU A 205 7.85 12.03 -8.01
CA LEU A 205 7.91 10.61 -8.29
C LEU A 205 8.07 10.36 -9.79
N LEU A 206 7.19 10.94 -10.61
CA LEU A 206 7.15 10.70 -12.05
C LEU A 206 8.45 11.08 -12.74
N ARG A 207 9.08 12.20 -12.37
CA ARG A 207 10.36 12.63 -12.93
C ARG A 207 11.54 11.72 -12.60
N ARG A 208 11.42 10.91 -11.54
CA ARG A 208 12.40 9.87 -11.15
C ARG A 208 11.98 8.46 -11.56
N GLY A 209 10.90 8.33 -12.33
CA GLY A 209 10.37 7.05 -12.79
C GLY A 209 9.64 6.22 -11.75
N ALA A 210 9.33 6.81 -10.60
CA ALA A 210 8.40 6.24 -9.63
C ALA A 210 6.96 6.60 -9.99
N TYR A 211 6.03 5.68 -9.76
CA TYR A 211 4.61 5.93 -10.01
C TYR A 211 3.71 4.92 -9.29
N PRO A 212 2.46 5.31 -8.95
CA PRO A 212 1.43 4.37 -8.53
C PRO A 212 1.21 3.26 -9.58
N VAL A 213 1.33 2.01 -9.14
CA VAL A 213 1.11 0.81 -9.97
C VAL A 213 -0.22 0.11 -9.68
N TYR A 214 -0.78 0.33 -8.49
CA TYR A 214 -2.05 -0.25 -8.06
C TYR A 214 -2.67 0.56 -6.91
N GLY A 215 -3.93 0.31 -6.61
CA GLY A 215 -4.67 1.03 -5.58
C GLY A 215 -6.17 0.75 -5.62
N GLY A 216 -6.89 1.19 -4.60
CA GLY A 216 -8.32 0.90 -4.45
C GLY A 216 -8.89 1.34 -3.11
N LYS A 217 -10.17 1.05 -2.91
CA LYS A 217 -10.87 1.31 -1.65
C LYS A 217 -10.89 0.04 -0.79
N PRO A 218 -10.30 0.04 0.41
CA PRO A 218 -10.51 -1.02 1.40
C PRO A 218 -11.99 -1.12 1.77
N ILE A 219 -12.53 -2.34 1.80
CA ILE A 219 -13.96 -2.58 2.05
C ILE A 219 -14.23 -3.63 3.11
N CYS A 220 -13.27 -4.52 3.38
CA CYS A 220 -13.37 -5.49 4.47
C CYS A 220 -11.99 -5.99 4.89
N LEU A 221 -11.85 -6.43 6.13
CA LEU A 221 -10.69 -7.16 6.62
C LEU A 221 -11.12 -8.55 7.08
N ILE A 222 -10.37 -9.56 6.65
CA ILE A 222 -10.46 -10.94 7.15
C ILE A 222 -9.17 -11.19 7.91
N SER A 223 -9.21 -11.18 9.24
CA SER A 223 -8.01 -11.30 10.05
C SER A 223 -8.31 -12.02 11.34
N ARG A 224 -7.37 -12.83 11.82
CA ARG A 224 -7.41 -13.42 13.17
C ARG A 224 -6.96 -12.44 14.27
N GLN A 225 -6.47 -11.26 13.89
CA GLN A 225 -5.92 -10.24 14.76
C GLN A 225 -6.83 -9.01 14.74
N GLU A 226 -7.66 -8.88 15.78
CA GLU A 226 -8.51 -7.70 15.96
C GLU A 226 -7.68 -6.44 16.28
N ASP A 227 -6.50 -6.62 16.89
CA ASP A 227 -5.58 -5.54 17.29
C ASP A 227 -4.39 -5.40 16.33
N CYS A 228 -4.63 -5.26 15.03
CA CYS A 228 -3.58 -4.94 14.07
C CYS A 228 -3.93 -3.66 13.28
N MET A 229 -2.93 -2.97 12.74
CA MET A 229 -3.17 -1.71 12.02
C MET A 229 -4.12 -1.85 10.83
N LEU A 230 -4.22 -3.04 10.25
CA LEU A 230 -5.12 -3.29 9.13
C LEU A 230 -6.59 -3.25 9.55
N ALA A 231 -6.90 -3.46 10.84
CA ALA A 231 -8.26 -3.48 11.39
C ALA A 231 -8.91 -2.11 11.46
N ASP A 232 -8.15 -1.05 11.22
CA ASP A 232 -8.66 0.30 11.13
C ASP A 232 -9.48 0.54 9.85
N ASN A 233 -10.33 1.57 9.87
CA ASN A 233 -11.23 1.89 8.76
C ASN A 233 -10.55 2.78 7.70
N TRP A 234 -9.65 2.18 6.93
CA TRP A 234 -8.87 2.84 5.89
C TRP A 234 -9.72 3.31 4.69
N ASP A 235 -9.46 4.52 4.22
CA ASP A 235 -10.25 5.12 3.13
C ASP A 235 -9.67 4.82 1.74
N HIS A 236 -8.34 4.65 1.64
CA HIS A 236 -7.68 4.45 0.35
C HIS A 236 -6.38 3.66 0.46
N PHE A 237 -6.26 2.64 -0.37
CA PHE A 237 -5.04 1.89 -0.60
C PHE A 237 -4.31 2.43 -1.84
N VAL A 238 -3.02 2.71 -1.73
CA VAL A 238 -2.16 3.05 -2.87
C VAL A 238 -0.85 2.28 -2.82
N PHE A 239 -0.44 1.75 -3.98
CA PHE A 239 0.76 0.96 -4.14
C PHE A 239 1.67 1.60 -5.18
N VAL A 240 2.83 2.06 -4.76
CA VAL A 240 3.75 2.86 -5.57
C VAL A 240 5.01 2.07 -5.84
N ARG A 241 5.44 2.01 -7.11
CA ARG A 241 6.74 1.45 -7.49
C ARG A 241 7.76 2.57 -7.63
N TYR A 242 8.97 2.30 -7.17
CA TYR A 242 10.18 3.06 -7.44
C TYR A 242 11.15 2.19 -8.26
N PRO A 243 11.85 2.74 -9.27
CA PRO A 243 12.84 1.99 -10.03
C PRO A 243 13.93 1.42 -9.14
N GLN A 244 14.38 2.22 -8.17
CA GLN A 244 15.35 1.87 -7.16
C GLN A 244 14.98 2.53 -5.83
N ARG A 245 15.33 1.89 -4.72
CA ARG A 245 15.10 2.40 -3.37
C ARG A 245 15.71 3.79 -3.15
N ARG A 246 16.88 4.07 -3.71
CA ARG A 246 17.49 5.40 -3.70
C ARG A 246 16.59 6.50 -4.27
N ASN A 247 15.67 6.18 -5.18
CA ASN A 247 14.74 7.19 -5.70
C ASN A 247 13.76 7.65 -4.63
N LEU A 248 13.25 6.75 -3.76
CA LEU A 248 12.42 7.17 -2.63
C LEU A 248 13.22 8.06 -1.69
N LEU A 249 14.40 7.60 -1.28
CA LEU A 249 15.26 8.32 -0.34
C LEU A 249 15.67 9.70 -0.86
N ALA A 250 15.88 9.86 -2.17
CA ALA A 250 16.16 11.16 -2.76
C ALA A 250 14.91 12.07 -2.83
N VAL A 251 13.73 11.49 -3.10
CA VAL A 251 12.46 12.24 -3.17
C VAL A 251 12.15 12.88 -1.82
N ILE A 252 12.20 12.11 -0.74
CA ILE A 252 11.84 12.58 0.60
C ILE A 252 12.84 13.60 1.18
N GLU A 253 13.99 13.78 0.54
CA GLU A 253 15.02 14.76 0.93
C GLU A 253 15.01 16.00 0.02
N SER A 254 14.05 16.11 -0.91
CA SER A 254 13.96 17.22 -1.86
C SER A 254 13.09 18.35 -1.34
N ASP A 255 13.54 19.59 -1.54
CA ASP A 255 12.80 20.80 -1.16
C ASP A 255 11.41 20.83 -1.83
N GLU A 256 11.30 20.36 -3.07
CA GLU A 256 10.02 20.27 -3.78
C GLU A 256 9.05 19.28 -3.10
N PHE A 257 9.54 18.17 -2.57
CA PHE A 257 8.70 17.23 -1.81
C PHE A 257 8.25 17.83 -0.49
N HIS A 258 9.16 18.50 0.23
CA HIS A 258 8.86 19.16 1.51
C HIS A 258 7.73 20.20 1.40
N GLN A 259 7.60 20.88 0.26
CA GLN A 259 6.46 21.79 0.00
C GLN A 259 5.09 21.09 0.05
N GLY A 260 5.04 19.78 -0.20
CA GLY A 260 3.82 19.00 -0.15
C GLY A 260 3.46 18.48 1.25
N GLU A 261 4.42 18.45 2.19
CA GLU A 261 4.24 17.75 3.47
C GLU A 261 3.11 18.36 4.30
N VAL A 262 3.06 19.69 4.35
CA VAL A 262 1.98 20.45 5.01
C VAL A 262 0.58 20.02 4.56
N HIS A 263 0.41 19.67 3.29
CA HIS A 263 -0.88 19.21 2.76
C HIS A 263 -1.21 17.77 3.17
N ARG A 264 -0.19 16.92 3.34
CA ARG A 264 -0.35 15.55 3.79
C ARG A 264 -0.68 15.49 5.27
N ASP A 265 0.05 16.24 6.09
CA ASP A 265 -0.21 16.36 7.54
C ASP A 265 -1.58 16.98 7.82
N ALA A 266 -1.99 17.98 7.02
CA ALA A 266 -3.31 18.54 7.14
C ALA A 266 -4.41 17.57 6.72
N GLY A 267 -4.17 16.74 5.69
CA GLY A 267 -5.21 15.90 5.09
C GLY A 267 -5.39 14.51 5.70
N LEU A 268 -4.33 13.93 6.27
CA LEU A 268 -4.33 12.56 6.77
C LEU A 268 -4.44 12.52 8.28
N GLU A 269 -5.28 11.61 8.77
CA GLU A 269 -5.35 11.26 10.18
C GLU A 269 -4.24 10.26 10.53
N ARG A 270 -4.14 9.20 9.73
CA ARG A 270 -3.21 8.07 9.93
C ARG A 270 -2.82 7.44 8.61
N VAL A 271 -1.68 6.75 8.59
CA VAL A 271 -1.21 5.95 7.46
C VAL A 271 -0.50 4.68 7.93
N ALA A 272 -0.92 3.52 7.41
CA ALA A 272 -0.10 2.30 7.46
C ALA A 272 0.86 2.27 6.26
N ILE A 273 2.17 2.18 6.52
CA ILE A 273 3.21 2.22 5.48
C ILE A 273 4.04 0.94 5.55
N PHE A 274 4.10 0.19 4.44
CA PHE A 274 5.09 -0.87 4.25
C PHE A 274 6.00 -0.53 3.07
N MET A 275 7.30 -0.56 3.32
CA MET A 275 8.33 -0.58 2.27
C MET A 275 8.65 -2.03 1.97
N ALA A 276 8.73 -2.40 0.70
CA ALA A 276 8.89 -3.80 0.31
C ALA A 276 9.66 -3.92 -1.00
N GLN A 277 10.38 -5.03 -1.16
CA GLN A 277 11.00 -5.41 -2.43
C GLN A 277 10.19 -6.51 -3.11
N HIS A 278 10.45 -6.78 -4.39
CA HIS A 278 9.82 -7.93 -5.06
C HIS A 278 10.25 -9.23 -4.37
N ALA A 279 9.31 -10.15 -4.16
CA ALA A 279 9.64 -11.50 -3.67
C ALA A 279 10.02 -12.38 -4.87
N GLU A 280 11.02 -13.25 -4.70
CA GLU A 280 11.48 -14.18 -5.75
C GLU A 280 10.48 -15.31 -6.02
#